data_AF-A0A497S2R8-F1
#
_entry.id   AF-A0A497S2R8-F1
#
_cell.length_a   1.000
_cell.length_b   1.000
_cell.length_c   1.000
_cell.angle_alpha   90.00
_cell.angle_beta   90.00
_cell.angle_gamma   90.00
#
_symmetry.space_group_name_H-M   'P 1'
#
loop_
_entity.id
_entity.type
_entity.pdbx_description
1 polymer ?
#
loop_
_entity_poly.entity_id
_entity_poly.type
_entity_poly.pdbx_seq_one_letter_code
_entity_poly.pdbx_strand_id
1 'polypeptide(L)'
;MKSKILVFLLIALSEMSVGAHIIPVGLRDATIQDIITIFYGITVAVAVVMMAFHGIKWMTADNDEDRKQAREGVIHVFLGLLFILIAAALVDMVYRRPSY
;
A
#
# COMPACT_ATOMS: atom_id res chain seq x y z
N MET A 1 -23.61 -11.27 -6.03
CA MET A 1 -22.66 -10.93 -4.95
C MET A 1 -21.29 -11.61 -5.10
N LYS A 2 -21.25 -12.94 -5.33
CA LYS A 2 -20.01 -13.75 -5.46
C LYS A 2 -18.99 -13.26 -6.51
N SER A 3 -19.46 -12.79 -7.67
CA SER A 3 -18.59 -12.33 -8.77
C SER A 3 -17.81 -11.04 -8.46
N LYS A 4 -18.38 -10.09 -7.71
CA LYS A 4 -17.71 -8.82 -7.38
C LYS A 4 -16.58 -9.00 -6.35
N ILE A 5 -16.79 -9.90 -5.40
CA ILE A 5 -15.77 -10.33 -4.42
C ILE A 5 -14.60 -11.01 -5.13
N LEU A 6 -14.88 -11.81 -6.16
CA LEU A 6 -13.86 -12.50 -6.93
C LEU A 6 -12.98 -11.52 -7.73
N VAL A 7 -13.58 -10.45 -8.28
CA VAL A 7 -12.85 -9.38 -8.98
C VAL A 7 -12.00 -8.57 -8.00
N PHE A 8 -12.53 -8.24 -6.82
CA PHE A 8 -11.74 -7.55 -5.79
C PHE A 8 -10.55 -8.40 -5.31
N LEU A 9 -10.77 -9.71 -5.13
CA LEU A 9 -9.71 -10.64 -4.76
C LEU A 9 -8.65 -10.77 -5.87
N LEU A 10 -9.08 -10.81 -7.13
CA LEU A 10 -8.17 -10.86 -8.28
C LEU A 10 -7.32 -9.59 -8.42
N ILE A 11 -7.92 -8.41 -8.21
CA ILE A 11 -7.20 -7.14 -8.21
C ILE A 11 -6.23 -7.08 -7.03
N ALA A 12 -6.65 -7.50 -5.84
CA ALA A 12 -5.76 -7.58 -4.68
C ALA A 12 -4.58 -8.55 -4.91
N LEU A 13 -4.82 -9.68 -5.58
CA LEU A 13 -3.77 -10.64 -5.93
C LEU A 13 -2.84 -10.14 -7.04
N SER A 14 -3.31 -9.35 -8.01
CA SER A 14 -2.44 -8.84 -9.08
C SER A 14 -1.38 -7.87 -8.56
N GLU A 15 -1.69 -7.12 -7.51
CA GLU A 15 -0.75 -6.22 -6.83
C GLU A 15 0.29 -7.00 -5.99
N MET A 16 0.02 -8.26 -5.62
CA MET A 16 1.00 -9.12 -4.93
C MET A 16 2.16 -9.55 -5.85
N SER A 17 2.09 -9.24 -7.15
CA SER A 17 3.20 -9.43 -8.10
C SER A 17 4.14 -8.23 -8.18
N VAL A 18 3.91 -7.17 -7.40
CA VAL A 18 4.87 -6.06 -7.24
C VAL A 18 6.16 -6.62 -6.63
N GLY A 19 7.08 -7.00 -7.52
CA GLY A 19 8.50 -7.14 -7.26
C GLY A 19 8.83 -7.92 -6.00
N ALA A 20 8.52 -9.21 -5.97
CA ALA A 20 9.22 -10.14 -5.09
C ALA A 20 10.68 -10.29 -5.55
N HIS A 21 11.46 -9.20 -5.56
CA HIS A 21 12.89 -9.32 -5.35
C HIS A 21 13.11 -9.55 -3.86
N ILE A 22 12.68 -10.73 -3.40
CA ILE A 22 13.05 -11.27 -2.09
C ILE A 22 14.51 -11.71 -2.27
N ILE A 23 15.43 -10.74 -2.25
CA ILE A 23 16.84 -11.08 -2.08
C ILE A 23 16.92 -11.74 -0.70
N PRO A 24 17.48 -12.95 -0.57
CA PRO A 24 17.72 -13.53 0.74
C PRO A 24 18.55 -12.52 1.53
N VAL A 25 18.04 -12.09 2.70
CA VAL A 25 18.74 -11.20 3.64
C VAL A 25 19.90 -12.01 4.24
N GLY A 26 20.92 -12.22 3.43
CA GLY A 26 22.02 -13.14 3.68
C GLY A 26 23.30 -12.56 3.09
N LEU A 27 24.11 -11.97 3.96
CA LEU A 27 25.55 -11.75 3.80
C LEU A 27 26.03 -10.69 2.78
N ARG A 28 25.23 -9.66 2.45
CA ARG A 28 25.72 -8.43 1.79
C ARG A 28 25.51 -7.24 2.73
N ASP A 29 26.44 -6.28 2.72
CA ASP A 29 26.27 -5.01 3.45
C ASP A 29 24.93 -4.39 3.06
N ALA A 30 24.09 -4.13 4.08
CA ALA A 30 22.75 -3.58 3.87
C ALA A 30 22.87 -2.21 3.22
N THR A 31 22.26 -2.06 2.05
CA THR A 31 22.26 -0.78 1.33
C THR A 31 21.05 0.05 1.74
N ILE A 32 21.10 1.36 1.47
CA ILE A 32 19.95 2.25 1.68
C ILE A 32 18.70 1.76 0.92
N GLN A 33 18.88 1.11 -0.24
CA GLN A 33 17.79 0.55 -1.04
C GLN A 33 17.06 -0.61 -0.34
N ASP A 34 17.79 -1.44 0.40
CA ASP A 34 17.20 -2.57 1.14
C ASP A 34 16.30 -2.06 2.27
N ILE A 35 16.75 -1.01 2.96
CA ILE A 35 15.97 -0.32 4.01
C ILE A 35 14.68 0.25 3.40
N ILE A 36 14.80 1.01 2.31
CA ILE A 36 13.64 1.60 1.61
C ILE A 36 12.63 0.52 1.19
N THR A 37 13.12 -0.62 0.69
CA THR A 37 12.27 -1.75 0.27
C THR A 37 11.49 -2.33 1.44
N ILE A 38 12.11 -2.49 2.61
CA ILE A 38 11.42 -2.94 3.83
C ILE A 38 10.31 -1.95 4.23
N PHE A 39 10.58 -0.64 4.18
CA PHE A 39 9.58 0.37 4.48
C PHE A 39 8.39 0.32 3.51
N TYR A 40 8.63 0.15 2.21
CA TYR A 40 7.54 -0.04 1.25
C TYR A 40 6.73 -1.29 1.53
N GLY A 41 7.37 -2.41 1.88
CA GLY A 41 6.69 -3.63 2.29
C GLY A 41 5.76 -3.42 3.49
N ILE A 42 6.24 -2.71 4.52
CA ILE A 42 5.45 -2.36 5.71
C ILE A 42 4.28 -1.45 5.32
N THR A 43 4.51 -0.42 4.51
CA THR A 43 3.47 0.48 4.03
C THR A 43 2.34 -0.27 3.32
N VAL A 44 2.68 -1.16 2.37
CA VAL A 44 1.67 -1.92 1.62
C VAL A 44 0.92 -2.87 2.56
N ALA A 45 1.62 -3.56 3.46
CA ALA A 45 0.98 -4.43 4.44
C ALA A 45 -0.03 -3.67 5.32
N VAL A 46 0.35 -2.51 5.85
CA VAL A 46 -0.55 -1.65 6.64
C VAL A 46 -1.73 -1.17 5.80
N ALA A 47 -1.49 -0.75 4.56
CA ALA A 47 -2.57 -0.30 3.68
C ALA A 47 -3.59 -1.40 3.40
N VAL A 48 -3.15 -2.63 3.15
CA VAL A 48 -4.03 -3.79 2.96
C VAL A 48 -4.86 -4.08 4.20
N VAL A 49 -4.24 -4.10 5.38
CA VAL A 49 -4.93 -4.32 6.66
C VAL A 49 -5.97 -3.23 6.91
N MET A 50 -5.61 -1.97 6.71
CA MET A 50 -6.49 -0.83 6.93
C MET A 50 -7.64 -0.79 5.92
N MET A 51 -7.38 -1.15 4.66
CA MET A 51 -8.41 -1.24 3.63
C MET A 51 -9.39 -2.37 3.95
N ALA A 52 -8.91 -3.53 4.39
CA ALA A 52 -9.76 -4.63 4.83
C ALA A 52 -10.60 -4.24 6.06
N PHE A 53 -9.99 -3.58 7.05
CA PHE A 53 -10.68 -3.13 8.26
C PHE A 53 -11.85 -2.18 7.93
N HIS A 54 -11.60 -1.14 7.13
CA HIS A 54 -12.65 -0.20 6.74
C HIS A 54 -13.66 -0.82 5.78
N GLY A 55 -13.25 -1.76 4.93
CA GLY A 55 -14.15 -2.55 4.09
C GLY A 55 -15.13 -3.37 4.91
N ILE A 56 -14.65 -4.07 5.94
CA ILE A 56 -15.50 -4.83 6.88
C ILE A 56 -16.40 -3.87 7.66
N LYS A 57 -15.86 -2.77 8.22
CA LYS A 57 -16.64 -1.76 8.95
C LYS A 57 -17.79 -1.23 8.09
N TRP A 58 -17.56 -1.00 6.80
CA TRP A 58 -18.59 -0.54 5.88
C TRP A 58 -19.69 -1.61 5.64
N MET A 59 -19.31 -2.88 5.52
CA MET A 59 -20.25 -3.99 5.32
C MET A 59 -21.11 -4.27 6.56
N THR A 60 -20.56 -4.10 7.76
CA THR A 60 -21.25 -4.38 9.04
C THR A 60 -21.90 -3.15 9.66
N ALA A 61 -21.89 -2.00 8.97
CA ALA A 61 -22.45 -0.77 9.52
C ALA A 61 -23.99 -0.74 9.43
N ASP A 62 -24.62 -0.54 10.59
CA ASP A 62 -26.07 -0.50 10.78
C ASP A 62 -26.67 0.90 10.55
N ASN A 63 -25.85 1.95 10.63
CA ASN A 63 -26.28 3.34 10.43
C ASN A 63 -25.43 4.03 9.34
N ASP A 64 -25.94 5.15 8.83
CA ASP A 64 -25.31 5.89 7.74
C ASP A 64 -24.01 6.59 8.17
N GLU A 65 -23.90 6.97 9.44
CA GLU A 65 -22.72 7.64 9.98
C GLU A 65 -21.50 6.70 9.99
N ASP A 66 -21.68 5.45 10.44
CA ASP A 66 -20.63 4.44 10.44
C ASP A 66 -20.18 4.07 9.03
N ARG A 67 -21.11 4.04 8.06
CA ARG A 67 -20.79 3.85 6.64
C ARG A 67 -19.98 5.00 6.08
N LYS A 68 -20.33 6.23 6.44
CA LYS A 68 -19.60 7.43 6.04
C LYS A 68 -18.18 7.40 6.58
N GLN A 69 -18.00 7.12 7.87
CA GLN A 69 -16.68 6.99 8.48
C GLN A 69 -15.85 5.88 7.85
N ALA A 70 -16.46 4.73 7.54
CA ALA A 70 -15.76 3.65 6.88
C ALA A 70 -15.28 4.05 5.48
N ARG A 71 -16.12 4.75 4.71
CA ARG A 71 -15.77 5.29 3.39
C ARG A 71 -14.65 6.32 3.47
N GLU A 72 -14.75 7.25 4.42
CA GLU A 72 -13.69 8.23 4.67
C GLU A 72 -12.39 7.53 5.04
N GLY A 73 -12.42 6.52 5.91
CA GLY A 73 -11.21 5.78 6.27
C GLY A 73 -10.52 5.11 5.06
N VAL A 74 -11.28 4.56 4.12
CA VAL A 74 -10.70 4.06 2.85
C VAL A 74 -10.04 5.19 2.06
N ILE A 75 -10.68 6.36 1.96
CA ILE A 75 -10.10 7.55 1.30
C ILE A 75 -8.80 7.97 1.97
N HIS A 76 -8.74 7.97 3.30
CA HIS A 76 -7.53 8.31 4.04
C HIS A 76 -6.38 7.32 3.76
N VAL A 77 -6.67 6.02 3.63
CA VAL A 77 -5.67 5.02 3.22
C VAL A 77 -5.10 5.37 1.84
N PHE A 78 -5.94 5.72 0.87
CA PHE A 78 -5.49 6.15 -0.46
C PHE A 78 -4.68 7.45 -0.42
N LEU A 79 -5.09 8.43 0.38
CA LEU A 79 -4.34 9.67 0.56
C LEU A 79 -2.96 9.41 1.18
N GLY A 80 -2.87 8.52 2.18
CA GLY A 80 -1.59 8.10 2.76
C GLY A 80 -0.67 7.47 1.73
N LEU A 81 -1.17 6.56 0.89
CA LEU A 81 -0.41 5.96 -0.20
C LEU A 81 0.04 7.00 -1.22
N LEU A 82 -0.84 7.93 -1.59
CA LEU A 82 -0.52 9.02 -2.52
C LEU A 82 0.64 9.88 -2.00
N PHE A 83 0.64 10.24 -0.72
CA PHE A 83 1.73 11.01 -0.13
C PHE A 83 3.06 10.26 -0.15
N ILE A 84 3.05 8.94 0.05
CA ILE A 84 4.27 8.12 0.00
C ILE A 84 4.84 8.09 -1.43
N LEU A 85 3.99 7.99 -2.45
CA LEU A 85 4.41 8.06 -3.85
C LEU A 85 5.02 9.42 -4.18
N ILE A 86 4.40 10.51 -3.74
CA ILE A 86 4.93 11.86 -3.93
C ILE A 86 6.28 12.02 -3.22
N ALA A 87 6.39 11.56 -1.98
CA ALA A 87 7.64 11.61 -1.23
C ALA A 87 8.77 10.83 -1.94
N ALA A 88 8.47 9.63 -2.44
CA ALA A 88 9.41 8.84 -3.21
C ALA A 88 9.87 9.56 -4.49
N ALA A 89 8.94 10.17 -5.23
CA ALA A 89 9.24 10.94 -6.42
C ALA A 89 10.12 12.16 -6.13
N LEU A 90 9.88 12.85 -5.00
CA LEU A 90 10.71 13.97 -4.56
C LEU A 90 12.12 13.51 -4.18
N VAL A 91 12.26 12.40 -3.48
CA VAL A 91 13.57 11.83 -3.14
C VAL A 91 14.34 11.45 -4.41
N ASP A 92 13.69 10.80 -5.38
CA ASP A 92 14.32 10.48 -6.67
C ASP A 92 14.75 11.75 -7.39
N MET A 93 13.86 12.75 -7.48
CA MET A 93 14.16 14.04 -8.12
C MET A 93 15.39 14.72 -7.51
N VAL A 94 15.53 14.70 -6.18
CA VAL A 94 16.67 15.32 -5.49
C VAL A 94 17.95 14.50 -5.63
N TYR A 95 17.85 13.17 -5.54
CA TYR A 95 19.02 12.29 -5.55
C TYR A 95 19.55 12.01 -6.96
N ARG A 96 18.72 12.13 -7.99
CA ARG A 96 19.08 11.94 -9.39
C ARG A 96 20.19 12.92 -9.79
N ARG A 97 21.44 12.50 -9.61
CA ARG A 97 22.61 13.24 -10.07
C ARG A 97 22.48 13.46 -11.58
N PRO A 98 22.61 14.70 -12.07
CA PRO A 98 22.72 14.94 -13.50
C PRO A 98 24.02 14.30 -13.97
N SER A 99 23.90 13.24 -14.76
CA SER A 99 25.01 12.64 -15.51
C SER A 99 25.34 13.56 -16.68
N TYR A 100 26.30 14.46 -16.47
CA TYR A 100 27.03 15.16 -17.52
C TYR A 100 28.23 14.32 -17.95
#